data_AF-A0A8T6SGM5-F1
#
_entry.id   AF-A0A8T6SGM5-F1
#
_cell.length_a   1.000
_cell.length_b   1.000
_cell.length_c   1.000
_cell.angle_alpha   90.00
_cell.angle_beta   90.00
_cell.angle_gamma   90.00
#
_symmetry.space_group_name_H-M   'P 1'
#
loop_
_entity.id
_entity.type
_entity.pdbx_description
1 polymer ?
#
loop_
_entity_poly.entity_id
_entity_poly.type
_entity_poly.pdbx_seq_one_letter_code
_entity_poly.pdbx_strand_id
1 'polypeptide(L)' 'VGNKFPVIVKTLNGTQGKGVFIVNDYKALKSTLQAIWSVNDGSEMMLQEYIKSDHDVRLHVLGGEVIAAMKRSVVD' A
#
# COMPACT_ATOMS: atom_id res chain seq x y z
N VAL A 1 1.93 4.08 11.39
CA VAL A 1 3.24 3.67 11.95
C VAL A 1 3.60 4.69 13.02
N GLY A 2 3.82 4.26 14.28
CA GLY A 2 4.06 5.18 15.41
C GLY A 2 2.90 6.15 15.73
N ASN A 3 1.65 5.66 15.81
CA ASN A 3 0.43 6.44 16.09
C ASN A 3 0.08 7.57 15.10
N LYS A 4 0.75 7.64 13.95
CA LYS A 4 0.41 8.58 12.87
C LYS A 4 -0.48 7.90 11.83
N PHE A 5 -1.56 8.58 11.48
CA PHE A 5 -2.52 8.24 10.42
C PHE A 5 -2.58 9.40 9.41
N PRO A 6 -2.96 9.15 8.14
CA PRO A 6 -3.35 7.85 7.59
C PRO A 6 -2.20 6.86 7.40
N VAL A 7 -2.54 5.57 7.32
CA VAL A 7 -1.60 4.49 7.00
C VAL A 7 -2.11 3.68 5.82
N ILE A 8 -1.19 3.09 5.08
CA ILE A 8 -1.49 2.11 4.03
C ILE A 8 -1.35 0.70 4.62
N VAL A 9 -2.37 -0.12 4.46
CA VAL A 9 -2.35 -1.57 4.74
C VAL A 9 -2.24 -2.30 3.40
N LYS A 10 -1.25 -3.18 3.26
CA LYS A 10 -1.06 -4.02 2.06
C LYS A 10 -1.08 -5.49 2.44
N THR A 11 -1.84 -6.32 1.73
CA THR A 11 -1.64 -7.77 1.81
C THR A 11 -0.32 -8.12 1.12
N LEU A 12 0.44 -9.06 1.69
CA LEU A 12 1.69 -9.52 1.05
C LEU A 12 1.41 -10.35 -0.21
N ASN A 13 0.25 -11.02 -0.22
CA ASN A 13 -0.22 -11.81 -1.34
C ASN A 13 -1.35 -11.06 -2.05
N GLY A 14 -1.02 -10.43 -3.18
CA GLY A 14 -1.96 -9.68 -4.00
C GLY A 14 -1.33 -9.24 -5.33
N THR A 15 -2.09 -9.34 -6.43
CA THR A 15 -1.68 -8.85 -7.76
C THR A 15 -2.61 -7.72 -8.20
N GLN A 16 -2.12 -6.83 -9.08
CA GLN A 16 -2.94 -5.79 -9.73
C GLN A 16 -3.63 -4.81 -8.75
N GLY A 17 -2.99 -4.47 -7.62
CA GLY A 17 -3.52 -3.46 -6.69
C GLY A 17 -4.68 -3.91 -5.79
N LYS A 18 -5.10 -5.18 -5.88
CA LYS A 18 -6.03 -5.77 -4.91
C LYS A 18 -5.28 -6.01 -3.60
N GLY A 19 -5.87 -5.56 -2.49
CA GLY A 19 -5.29 -5.71 -1.16
C GLY A 19 -4.53 -4.49 -0.62
N VAL A 20 -4.75 -3.29 -1.20
CA VAL A 20 -4.22 -2.02 -0.68
C VAL A 20 -5.36 -1.19 -0.08
N PHE A 21 -5.23 -0.79 1.19
CA PHE A 21 -6.25 -0.04 1.92
C PHE A 21 -5.63 1.21 2.55
N ILE A 22 -6.30 2.36 2.42
CA ILE A 22 -5.97 3.57 3.17
C ILE A 22 -6.81 3.60 4.43
N VAL A 23 -6.17 3.78 5.58
CA VAL A 23 -6.82 3.76 6.89
C VAL A 23 -6.51 5.05 7.63
N ASN A 24 -7.54 5.77 8.06
CA ASN A 24 -7.44 7.13 8.60
C ASN A 24 -7.37 7.21 10.14
N ASP A 25 -7.69 6.12 10.84
CA ASP A 25 -7.65 6.07 12.30
C ASP A 25 -7.47 4.64 12.82
N TYR A 26 -7.21 4.54 14.12
CA TYR A 26 -6.92 3.26 14.78
C TYR A 26 -8.12 2.32 14.83
N LYS A 27 -9.34 2.85 14.96
CA LYS A 27 -10.56 2.03 15.02
C LYS A 27 -10.83 1.40 13.65
N ALA A 28 -10.68 2.18 12.59
CA ALA A 28 -10.73 1.73 11.21
C ALA A 28 -9.65 0.66 10.96
N LEU A 29 -8.42 0.88 11.41
CA LEU A 29 -7.33 -0.11 11.29
C LEU A 29 -7.72 -1.45 11.91
N LYS A 30 -8.17 -1.41 13.17
CA LYS A 30 -8.58 -2.62 13.89
C LYS A 30 -9.73 -3.34 13.18
N SER A 31 -10.74 -2.59 12.74
CA SER A 31 -11.89 -3.16 12.02
C SER A 31 -11.48 -3.78 10.68
N THR A 32 -10.62 -3.11 9.91
CA THR A 32 -10.15 -3.60 8.61
C THR A 32 -9.33 -4.88 8.77
N LEU A 33 -8.41 -4.92 9.73
CA LEU A 33 -7.59 -6.12 9.99
C LEU A 33 -8.46 -7.31 10.44
N GLN A 34 -9.43 -7.08 11.34
CA GLN A 34 -10.37 -8.12 11.77
C GLN A 34 -11.20 -8.68 10.61
N ALA A 35 -11.70 -7.82 9.73
CA ALA A 35 -12.47 -8.25 8.57
C ALA A 35 -11.61 -9.11 7.61
N ILE A 36 -10.37 -8.69 7.35
CA ILE A 36 -9.44 -9.45 6.48
C ILE A 36 -9.14 -10.83 7.08
N TRP A 37 -8.79 -10.89 8.37
CA TRP A 37 -8.48 -12.15 9.04
C TRP A 37 -9.70 -13.07 9.22
N SER A 38 -10.92 -12.53 9.30
CA SER A 38 -12.13 -13.38 9.31
C SER A 38 -12.35 -14.17 8.01
N VAL A 39 -11.82 -13.66 6.89
CA VAL A 39 -11.95 -14.31 5.57
C VAL A 39 -10.78 -15.26 5.30
N ASN A 40 -9.57 -14.88 5.73
CA ASN A 40 -8.39 -15.71 5.55
C ASN A 40 -7.45 -15.56 6.76
N ASP A 41 -7.57 -16.52 7.68
CA ASP A 41 -6.81 -16.58 8.91
C ASP A 41 -5.33 -16.84 8.60
N GLY A 42 -4.45 -15.96 9.10
CA GLY A 42 -3.03 -15.98 8.75
C GLY A 42 -2.62 -15.15 7.54
N SER A 43 -3.51 -14.32 6.98
CA SER A 43 -3.12 -13.34 5.95
C SER A 43 -2.02 -12.39 6.47
N GLU A 44 -0.85 -12.46 5.86
CA GLU A 44 0.25 -11.56 6.16
C GLU A 44 0.01 -10.18 5.54
N MET A 45 0.26 -9.14 6.33
CA MET A 45 0.03 -7.75 5.95
C MET A 45 1.19 -6.85 6.34
N MET A 46 1.43 -5.83 5.52
CA MET A 46 2.40 -4.78 5.75
C MET A 46 1.69 -3.46 6.03
N LEU A 47 2.15 -2.75 7.05
CA LEU A 47 1.74 -1.38 7.35
C LEU A 47 2.80 -0.42 6.85
N GLN A 48 2.39 0.61 6.12
CA GLN A 48 3.26 1.65 5.58
C GLN A 48 2.69 3.03 5.94
N GLU A 49 3.59 4.01 6.12
CA GLU A 49 3.20 5.41 6.23
C GLU A 49 2.51 5.87 4.92
N TYR A 50 1.43 6.65 5.06
CA TYR A 50 0.86 7.34 3.93
C TYR A 50 1.71 8.56 3.57
N ILE A 51 2.23 8.56 2.35
CA ILE A 51 2.96 9.70 1.79
C ILE A 51 2.06 10.35 0.76
N LYS A 52 1.65 11.61 1.02
CA LYS A 52 0.89 12.39 0.04
C LYS A 52 1.83 12.77 -1.11
N SER A 53 1.45 12.43 -2.33
CA SER A 53 2.18 12.75 -3.54
C SER A 53 1.22 13.02 -4.68
N ASP A 54 1.52 13.96 -5.56
CA ASP A 54 0.69 14.23 -6.75
C ASP A 54 0.93 13.20 -7.88
N HIS A 55 2.05 12.49 -7.80
CA HIS A 55 2.45 11.45 -8.74
C HIS A 55 3.46 10.50 -8.13
N ASP A 56 3.55 9.30 -8.68
CA ASP A 56 4.66 8.39 -8.47
C ASP A 56 5.52 8.27 -9.74
N VAL A 57 6.79 7.88 -9.55
CA VAL A 57 7.73 7.66 -10.66
C VAL A 57 8.09 6.19 -10.68
N ARG A 58 8.08 5.61 -11.88
CA ARG A 58 8.55 4.24 -12.13
C ARG A 58 9.74 4.26 -13.06
N LEU A 59 10.81 3.61 -12.62
CA LEU A 59 12.04 3.43 -13.36
C LEU A 59 12.20 1.95 -13.71
N HIS A 60 12.60 1.66 -14.95
CA HIS A 60 13.00 0.33 -15.40
C HIS A 60 14.52 0.29 -15.50
N VAL A 61 15.13 -0.66 -14.80
CA VAL A 61 16.59 -0.81 -14.72
C VAL A 61 17.00 -2.16 -15.31
N LEU A 62 17.94 -2.16 -16.25
CA LEU A 62 18.51 -3.36 -16.86
C LEU A 62 20.04 -3.26 -16.85
N GLY A 63 20.71 -4.29 -16.33
CA GLY A 63 22.18 -4.29 -16.24
C GLY A 63 22.77 -3.19 -15.35
N GLY A 64 21.98 -2.63 -14.43
CA GLY A 64 22.39 -1.50 -13.58
C GLY A 64 22.14 -0.11 -14.19
N GLU A 65 21.67 -0.05 -15.44
CA GLU A 65 21.35 1.21 -16.12
C GLU A 65 19.84 1.45 -16.20
N VAL A 66 19.41 2.71 -16.04
CA VAL A 66 18.00 3.10 -16.17
C VAL A 66 17.66 3.21 -17.67
N ILE A 67 16.78 2.34 -18.16
CA ILE A 67 16.42 2.26 -19.58
C ILE A 67 15.09 2.95 -19.92
N ALA A 68 14.22 3.15 -18.92
CA ALA A 68 12.96 3.87 -19.10
C ALA A 68 12.50 4.49 -17.78
N ALA A 69 11.82 5.63 -17.89
CA ALA A 69 11.18 6.31 -16.77
C ALA A 69 9.76 6.71 -17.18
N MET A 70 8.81 6.57 -16.25
CA MET A 70 7.45 7.05 -16.43
C MET A 70 6.98 7.77 -15.17
N LYS A 71 6.26 8.87 -15.36
CA LYS A 71 5.49 9.55 -14.32
C LYS A 71 4.06 9.02 -14.36
N ARG A 72 3.54 8.58 -13.22
CA ARG A 72 2.15 8.15 -13.05
C ARG A 72 1.45 9.14 -12.14
N SER A 73 0.50 9.87 -12.69
CA SER A 73 -0.37 10.74 -11.87
C SER A 73 -1.20 9.88 -10.92
N VAL A 74 -1.45 10.39 -9.72
CA VAL A 74 -2.46 9.81 -8.85
C VAL A 74 -3.81 9.95 -9.56
N VAL A 75 -4.53 8.83 -9.67
CA VAL A 75 -5.88 8.80 -10.23
C VAL A 75 -6.82 9.05 -9.06
N ASP A 76 -7.66 10.09 -9.16
CA ASP A 76 -8.71 10.40 -8.19
C ASP A 76 -9.76 9.27 -8.08
#